data_AF-A0A7C7I4W8-F1
#
_entry.id   AF-A0A7C7I4W8-F1
#
_cell.length_a   1.000
_cell.length_b   1.000
_cell.length_c   1.000
_cell.angle_alpha   90.00
_cell.angle_beta   90.00
_cell.angle_gamma   90.00
#
_symmetry.space_group_name_H-M   'P 1'
#
loop_
_entity.id
_entity.type
_entity.pdbx_description
1 polymer ?
#
loop_
_entity_poly.entity_id
_entity_poly.type
_entity_poly.pdbx_seq_one_letter_code
_entity_poly.pdbx_strand_id
1 'polypeptide(L)'
;MSYRYFHLDNLETMNGETDNPLFDGMQIVLTDAEYDLNEDSTGWIVGDCNYSLLAMNVSRFYPADFELQFEGNIGDSVTVDPYGTSIPFRVKNVTHDDEPPFRISDFDQDGEWDPNESISIRPYAALQDGPLISIRFNQDSLAISDTTIYDTTITGTDTVYSDTTLYDTTHLEVIDPVAGDIFHIEIDRPFSMTDVYSFTTTASRIDVDSAKAQLNSIAVVPNPYIVAASWEPRHQYQSGRGPRKIDFINLPNECTIKIFTLSGYLITTITHNDIYENGTESWNLLSRDNLDIAYGVYLYHVDAPGIGEHTGKFAVIK
;
A
#
# COMPACT_ATOMS: atom_id res chain seq x y z
N MET A 1 -24.90 18.49 2.73
CA MET A 1 -23.58 18.35 2.10
C MET A 1 -23.81 18.03 0.64
N SER A 2 -23.34 18.87 -0.27
CA SER A 2 -23.44 18.60 -1.72
C SER A 2 -22.27 17.68 -2.09
N TYR A 3 -22.57 16.45 -2.50
CA TYR A 3 -21.57 15.59 -3.14
C TYR A 3 -21.16 16.28 -4.44
N ARG A 4 -19.91 16.75 -4.53
CA ARG A 4 -19.34 17.18 -5.81
C ARG A 4 -18.87 15.91 -6.51
N TYR A 5 -19.70 15.40 -7.40
CA TYR A 5 -19.26 14.43 -8.39
C TYR A 5 -18.27 15.15 -9.30
N PHE A 6 -16.98 14.84 -9.16
CA PHE A 6 -16.01 15.16 -10.18
C PHE A 6 -16.03 14.01 -11.18
N HIS A 7 -16.66 14.25 -12.33
CA HIS A 7 -16.54 13.35 -13.47
C HIS A 7 -15.14 13.58 -14.04
N LEU A 8 -14.20 12.67 -13.74
CA LEU A 8 -12.99 12.53 -14.54
C LEU A 8 -13.39 11.72 -15.78
N ASP A 9 -14.09 12.40 -16.68
CA ASP A 9 -14.55 11.82 -17.95
C ASP A 9 -13.41 11.87 -18.96
N ASN A 10 -13.09 10.75 -19.59
CA ASN A 10 -12.11 10.67 -20.68
C ASN A 10 -10.73 11.26 -20.31
N LEU A 11 -10.11 10.80 -19.22
CA LEU A 11 -8.69 11.07 -18.98
C LEU A 11 -7.89 10.53 -20.18
N GLU A 12 -7.31 11.43 -20.96
CA GLU A 12 -6.48 11.07 -22.13
C GLU A 12 -5.09 10.58 -21.70
N THR A 13 -4.71 10.84 -20.44
CA THR A 13 -3.43 10.47 -19.84
C THR A 13 -3.60 9.30 -18.87
N MET A 14 -2.97 8.18 -19.22
CA MET A 14 -3.01 6.93 -18.45
C MET A 14 -1.62 6.29 -18.33
N ASN A 15 -0.54 7.07 -18.31
CA ASN A 15 0.85 6.58 -18.12
C ASN A 15 1.47 7.13 -16.83
N GLY A 16 0.66 7.27 -15.78
CA GLY A 16 1.13 7.74 -14.47
C GLY A 16 1.26 9.26 -14.35
N GLU A 17 0.64 10.02 -15.24
CA GLU A 17 0.65 11.49 -15.18
C GLU A 17 -0.20 12.05 -14.04
N THR A 18 0.11 13.29 -13.65
CA THR A 18 -0.52 14.04 -12.55
C THR A 18 -1.21 15.31 -13.07
N ASP A 19 -1.67 15.30 -14.32
CA ASP A 19 -2.27 16.46 -15.01
C ASP A 19 -3.77 16.62 -14.73
N ASN A 20 -4.37 15.66 -14.04
CA ASN A 20 -5.72 15.76 -13.53
C ASN A 20 -5.83 16.74 -12.33
N PRO A 21 -6.99 17.40 -12.16
CA PRO A 21 -7.18 18.36 -11.09
C PRO A 21 -7.20 17.69 -9.72
N LEU A 22 -6.59 18.34 -8.73
CA LEU A 22 -6.80 18.02 -7.31
C LEU A 22 -8.27 18.21 -6.94
N PHE A 23 -8.89 17.19 -6.36
CA PHE A 23 -10.25 17.26 -5.83
C PHE A 23 -10.29 16.67 -4.42
N ASP A 24 -10.95 17.38 -3.50
CA ASP A 24 -11.08 16.99 -2.09
C ASP A 24 -9.75 16.59 -1.40
N GLY A 25 -8.65 17.24 -1.81
CA GLY A 25 -7.31 16.97 -1.28
C GLY A 25 -6.63 15.71 -1.84
N MET A 26 -7.21 15.09 -2.87
CA MET A 26 -6.66 13.91 -3.54
C MET A 26 -6.30 14.21 -4.99
N GLN A 27 -5.34 13.45 -5.50
CA GLN A 27 -4.99 13.36 -6.91
C GLN A 27 -5.03 11.89 -7.32
N ILE A 28 -5.68 11.59 -8.43
CA ILE A 28 -5.72 10.23 -8.98
C ILE A 28 -4.58 10.10 -9.99
N VAL A 29 -3.85 8.99 -9.95
CA VAL A 29 -2.86 8.66 -10.97
C VAL A 29 -3.25 7.30 -11.52
N LEU A 30 -3.34 7.21 -12.85
CA LEU A 30 -3.71 5.99 -13.56
C LEU A 30 -2.55 5.59 -14.46
N THR A 31 -2.20 4.31 -14.42
CA THR A 31 -1.24 3.68 -15.32
C THR A 31 -1.96 2.53 -16.00
N ASP A 32 -2.11 2.63 -17.31
CA ASP A 32 -2.70 1.61 -18.15
C ASP A 32 -1.75 0.42 -18.27
N ALA A 33 -2.30 -0.77 -18.36
CA ALA A 33 -1.53 -1.97 -18.65
C ALA A 33 -1.59 -2.27 -20.14
N GLU A 34 -0.46 -2.62 -20.74
CA GLU A 34 -0.52 -3.24 -22.07
C GLU A 34 -1.16 -4.63 -21.97
N TYR A 35 -1.71 -5.12 -23.08
CA TYR A 35 -2.16 -6.50 -23.13
C TYR A 35 -0.97 -7.44 -22.95
N ASP A 36 -0.92 -8.14 -21.82
CA ASP A 36 0.11 -9.14 -21.54
C ASP A 36 -0.44 -10.30 -20.70
N LEU A 37 0.33 -11.36 -20.55
CA LEU A 37 0.05 -12.38 -19.53
C LEU A 37 0.34 -11.81 -18.16
N ASN A 38 -0.62 -11.92 -17.25
CA ASN A 38 -0.32 -11.73 -15.84
C ASN A 38 0.30 -13.02 -15.28
N GLU A 39 1.63 -13.11 -15.32
CA GLU A 39 2.36 -14.31 -14.86
C GLU A 39 2.14 -14.58 -13.36
N ASP A 40 2.02 -13.52 -12.55
CA ASP A 40 1.86 -13.64 -11.10
C ASP A 40 0.49 -14.21 -10.69
N SER A 41 -0.53 -14.00 -11.52
CA SER A 41 -1.91 -14.40 -11.24
C SER A 41 -2.39 -15.58 -12.10
N THR A 42 -1.60 -15.96 -13.10
CA THR A 42 -1.81 -17.18 -13.89
C THR A 42 -1.26 -18.40 -13.17
N GLY A 43 -2.11 -19.36 -12.85
CA GLY A 43 -1.70 -20.55 -12.09
C GLY A 43 -2.87 -21.41 -11.61
N TRP A 44 -2.55 -22.46 -10.87
CA TRP A 44 -3.56 -23.26 -10.15
C TRP A 44 -4.12 -22.45 -8.98
N ILE A 45 -5.42 -22.13 -9.03
CA ILE A 45 -6.11 -21.33 -8.00
C ILE A 45 -6.97 -22.20 -7.08
N VAL A 46 -7.30 -23.41 -7.52
CA VAL A 46 -8.03 -24.43 -6.74
C VAL A 46 -7.38 -25.78 -7.01
N GLY A 47 -7.16 -26.56 -5.96
CA GLY A 47 -6.54 -27.88 -6.03
C GLY A 47 -5.13 -27.91 -5.46
N ASP A 48 -4.56 -29.12 -5.45
CA ASP A 48 -3.19 -29.39 -5.00
C ASP A 48 -2.24 -29.73 -6.18
N CYS A 49 -2.74 -29.64 -7.41
CA CYS A 49 -1.94 -29.88 -8.62
C CYS A 49 -0.69 -29.00 -8.65
N ASN A 50 0.46 -29.62 -8.95
CA ASN A 50 1.75 -28.94 -8.93
C ASN A 50 2.39 -28.78 -10.33
N TYR A 51 1.59 -28.93 -11.38
CA TYR A 51 2.07 -28.70 -12.74
C TYR A 51 2.44 -27.24 -12.96
N SER A 52 3.58 -26.99 -13.58
CA SER A 52 3.99 -25.65 -13.99
C SER A 52 3.58 -25.37 -15.43
N LEU A 53 3.38 -24.10 -15.77
CA LEU A 53 3.17 -23.68 -17.15
C LEU A 53 4.51 -23.72 -17.90
N LEU A 54 4.66 -24.66 -18.84
CA LEU A 54 5.90 -24.86 -19.61
C LEU A 54 6.09 -23.77 -20.68
N ALA A 55 5.00 -23.47 -21.37
CA ALA A 55 5.01 -22.52 -22.45
C ALA A 55 3.62 -21.91 -22.58
N MET A 56 3.60 -20.59 -22.68
CA MET A 56 2.44 -19.88 -23.18
C MET A 56 2.84 -19.05 -24.38
N ASN A 57 2.04 -19.15 -25.44
CA ASN A 57 2.19 -18.32 -26.62
C ASN A 57 0.86 -17.68 -26.97
N VAL A 58 0.85 -16.36 -27.06
CA VAL A 58 -0.30 -15.57 -27.49
C VAL A 58 0.01 -14.94 -28.83
N SER A 59 -0.68 -15.38 -29.88
CA SER A 59 -0.50 -14.80 -31.22
C SER A 59 -1.10 -13.40 -31.32
N ARG A 60 -2.22 -13.20 -30.60
CA ARG A 60 -2.95 -11.95 -30.47
C ARG A 60 -3.72 -12.01 -29.17
N PHE A 61 -3.58 -11.00 -28.34
CA PHE A 61 -4.28 -10.96 -27.07
C PHE A 61 -5.78 -10.86 -27.28
N TYR A 62 -6.50 -11.65 -26.49
CA TYR A 62 -7.93 -11.53 -26.32
C TYR A 62 -8.16 -11.01 -24.91
N PRO A 63 -8.91 -9.90 -24.73
CA PRO A 63 -9.02 -9.17 -23.47
C PRO A 63 -9.92 -9.89 -22.46
N ALA A 64 -9.59 -11.13 -22.12
CA ALA A 64 -10.37 -11.93 -21.18
C ALA A 64 -9.50 -12.94 -20.45
N ASP A 65 -9.95 -13.26 -19.26
CA ASP A 65 -9.38 -14.30 -18.42
C ASP A 65 -10.06 -15.64 -18.73
N PHE A 66 -9.28 -16.71 -18.63
CA PHE A 66 -9.73 -18.05 -18.94
C PHE A 66 -9.45 -19.00 -17.79
N GLU A 67 -10.26 -20.04 -17.68
CA GLU A 67 -10.05 -21.12 -16.73
C GLU A 67 -10.11 -22.47 -17.44
N LEU A 68 -9.22 -23.37 -17.03
CA LEU A 68 -9.42 -24.80 -17.21
C LEU A 68 -10.05 -25.35 -15.94
N GLN A 69 -11.33 -25.71 -16.02
CA GLN A 69 -12.09 -26.26 -14.90
C GLN A 69 -12.11 -27.78 -15.05
N PHE A 70 -11.32 -28.48 -14.22
CA PHE A 70 -11.24 -29.94 -14.26
C PHE A 70 -12.51 -30.53 -13.64
N GLU A 71 -13.33 -31.21 -14.44
CA GLU A 71 -14.54 -31.91 -13.95
C GLU A 71 -14.32 -33.43 -13.85
N GLY A 72 -13.17 -33.91 -14.36
CA GLY A 72 -12.72 -35.29 -14.34
C GLY A 72 -11.24 -35.38 -13.99
N ASN A 73 -10.75 -36.59 -13.76
CA ASN A 73 -9.33 -36.85 -13.56
C ASN A 73 -8.64 -37.08 -14.91
N ILE A 74 -7.31 -37.10 -14.94
CA ILE A 74 -6.55 -37.48 -16.14
C ILE A 74 -7.06 -38.82 -16.71
N GLY A 75 -7.31 -38.86 -18.02
CA GLY A 75 -7.92 -39.98 -18.75
C GLY A 75 -9.46 -39.98 -18.78
N ASP A 76 -10.14 -39.16 -17.96
CA ASP A 76 -11.59 -39.01 -18.05
C ASP A 76 -11.99 -38.15 -19.26
N SER A 77 -13.09 -38.51 -19.93
CA SER A 77 -13.64 -37.78 -21.07
C SER A 77 -14.82 -36.90 -20.64
N VAL A 78 -14.50 -35.67 -20.19
CA VAL A 78 -15.49 -34.65 -19.81
C VAL A 78 -15.98 -33.90 -21.04
N THR A 79 -15.05 -33.46 -21.88
CA THR A 79 -15.35 -32.87 -23.19
C THR A 79 -14.40 -33.44 -24.24
N VAL A 80 -14.67 -33.13 -25.50
CA VAL A 80 -13.90 -33.61 -26.65
C VAL A 80 -13.63 -32.42 -27.56
N ASP A 81 -12.39 -32.29 -28.02
CA ASP A 81 -12.03 -31.25 -28.98
C ASP A 81 -12.64 -31.55 -30.38
N PRO A 82 -12.62 -30.59 -31.33
CA PRO A 82 -13.17 -30.82 -32.67
C PRO A 82 -12.53 -31.96 -33.48
N TYR A 83 -11.36 -32.46 -33.07
CA TYR A 83 -10.63 -33.54 -33.73
C TYR A 83 -10.84 -34.91 -33.08
N GLY A 84 -11.53 -34.97 -31.95
CA GLY A 84 -11.88 -36.21 -31.28
C GLY A 84 -11.01 -36.54 -30.06
N THR A 85 -10.13 -35.64 -29.63
CA THR A 85 -9.30 -35.86 -28.44
C THR A 85 -10.10 -35.60 -27.17
N SER A 86 -10.18 -36.60 -26.29
CA SER A 86 -10.90 -36.54 -25.02
C SER A 86 -10.11 -35.76 -23.98
N ILE A 87 -10.80 -34.88 -23.23
CA ILE A 87 -10.18 -34.05 -22.20
C ILE A 87 -10.95 -34.07 -20.87
N PRO A 88 -10.26 -33.93 -19.73
CA PRO A 88 -10.88 -34.00 -18.40
C PRO A 88 -11.37 -32.65 -17.85
N PHE A 89 -11.30 -31.58 -18.64
CA PHE A 89 -11.66 -30.22 -18.23
C PHE A 89 -12.59 -29.52 -19.23
N ARG A 90 -13.19 -28.41 -18.78
CA ARG A 90 -13.84 -27.41 -19.64
C ARG A 90 -12.95 -26.17 -19.72
N VAL A 91 -12.95 -25.54 -20.89
CA VAL A 91 -12.37 -24.20 -21.04
C VAL A 91 -13.50 -23.18 -20.83
N LYS A 92 -13.35 -22.33 -19.82
CA LYS A 92 -14.28 -21.25 -19.50
C LYS A 92 -13.61 -19.91 -19.75
N ASN A 93 -14.29 -19.01 -20.43
CA ASN A 93 -13.96 -17.60 -20.43
C ASN A 93 -14.78 -16.93 -19.31
N VAL A 94 -14.09 -16.54 -18.23
CA VAL A 94 -14.76 -15.99 -17.04
C VAL A 94 -15.12 -14.52 -17.19
N THR A 95 -14.48 -13.80 -18.12
CA THR A 95 -14.79 -12.38 -18.38
C THR A 95 -16.12 -12.22 -19.13
N HIS A 96 -16.38 -13.07 -20.13
CA HIS A 96 -17.62 -12.99 -20.94
C HIS A 96 -18.64 -14.08 -20.61
N ASP A 97 -18.36 -14.94 -19.63
CA ASP A 97 -19.22 -16.02 -19.17
C ASP A 97 -19.60 -17.04 -20.28
N ASP A 98 -18.68 -17.32 -21.20
CA ASP A 98 -18.88 -18.26 -22.31
C ASP A 98 -17.81 -19.37 -22.36
N GLU A 99 -18.02 -20.37 -23.22
CA GLU A 99 -17.09 -21.49 -23.43
C GLU A 99 -16.40 -21.31 -24.79
N PRO A 100 -15.15 -20.81 -24.83
CA PRO A 100 -14.46 -20.59 -26.09
C PRO A 100 -14.11 -21.91 -26.77
N PRO A 101 -14.06 -21.94 -28.11
CA PRO A 101 -13.49 -23.07 -28.83
C PRO A 101 -12.04 -23.29 -28.41
N PHE A 102 -11.62 -24.55 -28.39
CA PHE A 102 -10.22 -24.92 -28.17
C PHE A 102 -9.83 -26.09 -29.09
N ARG A 103 -8.54 -26.42 -29.09
CA ARG A 103 -7.97 -27.55 -29.81
C ARG A 103 -6.84 -28.16 -28.98
N ILE A 104 -6.69 -29.47 -29.06
CA ILE A 104 -5.56 -30.19 -28.47
C ILE A 104 -4.53 -30.54 -29.56
N SER A 105 -3.25 -30.45 -29.23
CA SER A 105 -2.18 -31.03 -30.05
C SER A 105 -1.85 -32.42 -29.53
N ASP A 106 -2.67 -33.38 -29.91
CA ASP A 106 -2.48 -34.80 -29.63
C ASP A 106 -1.23 -35.32 -30.37
N PHE A 107 -0.13 -35.44 -29.63
CA PHE A 107 1.20 -35.70 -30.17
C PHE A 107 1.47 -37.18 -30.37
N ASP A 108 0.96 -38.03 -29.47
CA ASP A 108 1.15 -39.48 -29.53
C ASP A 108 0.02 -40.23 -30.25
N GLN A 109 -1.07 -39.52 -30.58
CA GLN A 109 -2.22 -39.96 -31.36
C GLN A 109 -3.04 -41.05 -30.67
N ASP A 110 -3.12 -40.99 -29.34
CA ASP A 110 -3.92 -41.92 -28.55
C ASP A 110 -5.40 -41.48 -28.40
N GLY A 111 -5.72 -40.22 -28.72
CA GLY A 111 -7.06 -39.66 -28.63
C GLY A 111 -7.46 -39.21 -27.23
N GLU A 112 -6.53 -39.14 -26.29
CA GLU A 112 -6.69 -38.61 -24.94
C GLU A 112 -5.71 -37.44 -24.74
N TRP A 113 -6.07 -36.46 -23.91
CA TRP A 113 -5.15 -35.36 -23.62
C TRP A 113 -4.14 -35.75 -22.56
N ASP A 114 -2.87 -35.53 -22.89
CA ASP A 114 -1.76 -35.64 -21.99
C ASP A 114 -1.33 -34.25 -21.47
N PRO A 115 -0.88 -34.10 -20.20
CA PRO A 115 -0.45 -32.80 -19.70
C PRO A 115 0.72 -32.16 -20.45
N ASN A 116 1.52 -32.98 -21.13
CA ASN A 116 2.61 -32.50 -21.97
C ASN A 116 2.13 -32.01 -23.35
N GLU A 117 0.83 -32.03 -23.64
CA GLU A 117 0.25 -31.60 -24.90
C GLU A 117 -0.31 -30.20 -24.80
N SER A 118 -0.19 -29.46 -25.91
CA SER A 118 -0.61 -28.06 -25.90
C SER A 118 -2.13 -27.94 -26.04
N ILE A 119 -2.72 -27.07 -25.22
CA ILE A 119 -4.11 -26.64 -25.33
C ILE A 119 -4.13 -25.28 -26.02
N SER A 120 -4.81 -25.21 -27.15
CA SER A 120 -4.95 -24.01 -27.97
C SER A 120 -6.35 -23.42 -27.85
N ILE A 121 -6.52 -22.37 -27.05
CA ILE A 121 -7.78 -21.65 -26.87
C ILE A 121 -7.96 -20.64 -28.02
N ARG A 122 -9.15 -20.64 -28.64
CA ARG A 122 -9.49 -19.89 -29.86
C ARG A 122 -10.82 -19.16 -29.70
N PRO A 123 -10.87 -18.02 -28.97
CA PRO A 123 -12.11 -17.30 -28.69
C PRO A 123 -12.94 -16.92 -29.93
N TYR A 124 -12.31 -16.73 -31.09
CA TYR A 124 -13.02 -16.58 -32.37
C TYR A 124 -12.92 -17.85 -33.23
N ALA A 125 -13.91 -18.74 -33.09
CA ALA A 125 -13.99 -20.04 -33.78
C ALA A 125 -13.75 -20.02 -35.29
N ALA A 126 -14.10 -18.91 -35.96
CA ALA A 126 -14.18 -18.79 -37.42
C ALA A 126 -13.02 -18.01 -38.07
N LEU A 127 -12.11 -17.43 -37.28
CA LEU A 127 -11.03 -16.60 -37.82
C LEU A 127 -9.72 -17.39 -37.88
N GLN A 128 -9.22 -17.59 -39.09
CA GLN A 128 -7.95 -18.28 -39.34
C GLN A 128 -6.78 -17.56 -38.63
N ASP A 129 -6.83 -16.23 -38.57
CA ASP A 129 -5.85 -15.36 -37.89
C ASP A 129 -6.42 -14.73 -36.60
N GLY A 130 -7.35 -15.43 -35.94
CA GLY A 130 -7.91 -15.02 -34.66
C GLY A 130 -6.88 -15.09 -33.51
N PRO A 131 -7.19 -14.49 -32.35
CA PRO A 131 -6.41 -14.66 -31.14
C PRO A 131 -6.33 -16.14 -30.78
N LEU A 132 -5.11 -16.58 -30.51
CA LEU A 132 -4.76 -17.94 -30.17
C LEU A 132 -3.90 -17.87 -28.92
N ILE A 133 -4.38 -18.49 -27.84
CA ILE A 133 -3.63 -18.67 -26.60
C ILE A 133 -3.28 -20.15 -26.54
N SER A 134 -2.01 -20.48 -26.64
CA SER A 134 -1.54 -21.87 -26.53
C SER A 134 -0.80 -22.03 -25.22
N ILE A 135 -1.28 -22.92 -24.36
CA ILE A 135 -0.66 -23.29 -23.09
C ILE A 135 -0.17 -24.73 -23.16
N ARG A 136 0.81 -25.06 -22.33
CA ARG A 136 1.33 -26.42 -22.18
C ARG A 136 1.82 -26.58 -20.75
N PHE A 137 1.50 -27.69 -20.10
CA PHE A 137 2.01 -27.97 -18.77
C PHE A 137 3.34 -28.70 -18.80
N ASN A 138 4.12 -28.54 -17.74
CA ASN A 138 5.26 -29.37 -17.42
C ASN A 138 4.95 -30.17 -16.15
N GLN A 139 5.21 -31.46 -16.20
CA GLN A 139 5.11 -32.36 -15.05
C GLN A 139 6.42 -32.40 -14.23
N ASP A 140 7.41 -31.56 -14.58
CA ASP A 140 8.71 -31.62 -13.95
C ASP A 140 8.63 -31.23 -12.47
N SER A 141 9.12 -32.15 -11.64
CA SER A 141 9.05 -32.13 -10.19
C SER A 141 10.45 -31.93 -9.59
N LEU A 142 11.21 -31.00 -10.16
CA LEU A 142 12.53 -30.64 -9.67
C LEU A 142 12.47 -29.24 -9.08
N ALA A 143 12.53 -29.15 -7.74
CA ALA A 143 12.92 -27.90 -7.09
C ALA A 143 14.45 -27.82 -7.14
N ILE A 144 14.95 -26.86 -7.91
CA ILE A 144 16.37 -26.55 -8.00
C ILE A 144 16.63 -25.32 -7.15
N SER A 145 17.37 -25.49 -6.06
CA SER A 145 17.84 -24.38 -5.22
C SER A 145 19.32 -24.15 -5.43
N ASP A 146 19.70 -22.93 -5.77
CA ASP A 146 21.10 -22.59 -6.03
C ASP A 146 21.72 -21.83 -4.86
N THR A 147 22.87 -22.32 -4.40
CA THR A 147 23.70 -21.62 -3.42
C THR A 147 25.02 -21.23 -4.07
N THR A 148 25.23 -19.92 -4.22
CA THR A 148 26.47 -19.37 -4.77
C THR A 148 27.43 -19.01 -3.64
N ILE A 149 28.60 -19.65 -3.62
CA ILE A 149 29.65 -19.42 -2.65
C ILE A 149 30.80 -18.70 -3.35
N TYR A 150 31.06 -17.46 -2.91
CA TYR A 150 32.24 -16.70 -3.30
C TYR A 150 33.36 -16.95 -2.30
N ASP A 151 34.44 -17.61 -2.73
CA ASP A 151 35.66 -17.72 -1.94
C ASP A 151 36.74 -16.80 -2.54
N THR A 152 37.34 -15.99 -1.67
CA THR A 152 38.34 -15.00 -2.03
C THR A 152 39.66 -15.37 -1.36
N THR A 153 40.62 -15.86 -2.15
CA THR A 153 41.93 -16.22 -1.63
C THR A 153 42.98 -15.21 -2.10
N ILE A 154 43.59 -14.49 -1.15
CA ILE A 154 44.66 -13.53 -1.43
C ILE A 154 45.98 -14.28 -1.46
N THR A 155 46.58 -14.42 -2.64
CA THR A 155 47.88 -15.08 -2.80
C THR A 155 48.94 -14.03 -3.09
N GLY A 156 49.50 -13.42 -2.04
CA GLY A 156 50.58 -12.45 -2.16
C GLY A 156 50.16 -11.14 -2.84
N THR A 157 50.47 -10.97 -4.13
CA THR A 157 50.20 -9.74 -4.92
C THR A 157 48.94 -9.80 -5.78
N ASP A 158 48.26 -10.95 -5.84
CA ASP A 158 47.08 -11.14 -6.69
C ASP A 158 45.89 -11.71 -5.91
N THR A 159 44.68 -11.32 -6.30
CA THR A 159 43.43 -11.78 -5.68
C THR A 159 42.76 -12.77 -6.61
N VAL A 160 42.58 -14.02 -6.17
CA VAL A 160 41.87 -15.04 -6.95
C VAL A 160 40.46 -15.19 -6.38
N TYR A 161 39.47 -14.98 -7.24
CA TYR A 161 38.06 -15.22 -6.95
C TYR A 161 37.69 -16.61 -7.49
N SER A 162 37.22 -17.50 -6.63
CA SER A 162 36.57 -18.74 -7.05
C SER A 162 35.08 -18.65 -6.76
N ASP A 163 34.28 -18.85 -7.79
CA ASP A 163 32.83 -18.94 -7.71
C ASP A 163 32.43 -20.42 -7.77
N THR A 164 31.65 -20.88 -6.79
CA THR A 164 31.08 -22.22 -6.75
C THR A 164 29.57 -22.13 -6.56
N THR A 165 28.82 -22.52 -7.58
CA THR A 165 27.35 -22.65 -7.51
C THR A 165 27.00 -24.10 -7.22
N LEU A 166 26.30 -24.36 -6.11
CA LEU A 166 25.75 -25.66 -5.75
C LEU A 166 24.28 -25.69 -6.14
N TYR A 167 23.89 -26.69 -6.93
CA TYR A 167 22.49 -26.99 -7.26
C TYR A 167 22.00 -28.07 -6.30
N ASP A 168 21.04 -27.76 -5.43
CA ASP A 168 20.33 -28.74 -4.62
C ASP A 168 19.05 -29.13 -5.37
N THR A 169 19.00 -30.38 -5.84
CA THR A 169 17.86 -30.92 -6.57
C THR A 169 17.07 -31.85 -5.66
N THR A 170 15.87 -31.43 -5.28
CA THR A 170 14.93 -32.30 -4.56
C THR A 170 13.87 -32.83 -5.52
N HIS A 171 13.60 -34.13 -5.42
CA HIS A 171 12.51 -34.76 -6.14
C HIS A 171 11.20 -34.40 -5.44
N LEU A 172 10.37 -33.62 -6.11
CA LEU A 172 9.00 -33.37 -5.71
C LEU A 172 8.12 -34.54 -6.18
N GLU A 173 7.04 -34.81 -5.47
CA GLU A 173 6.03 -35.74 -5.95
C GLU A 173 5.19 -35.03 -7.01
N VAL A 174 4.94 -35.67 -8.15
CA VAL A 174 4.03 -35.15 -9.18
C VAL A 174 2.60 -35.30 -8.65
N ILE A 175 1.86 -34.21 -8.57
CA ILE A 175 0.44 -34.19 -8.16
C ILE A 175 -0.38 -33.82 -9.38
N ASP A 176 -1.09 -34.81 -9.93
CA ASP A 176 -1.96 -34.65 -11.09
C ASP A 176 -3.21 -33.84 -10.73
N PRO A 177 -3.78 -33.08 -11.68
CA PRO A 177 -5.04 -32.40 -11.44
C PRO A 177 -6.18 -33.41 -11.33
N VAL A 178 -7.06 -33.14 -10.37
CA VAL A 178 -8.25 -33.97 -10.11
C VAL A 178 -9.52 -33.17 -10.37
N ALA A 179 -10.65 -33.90 -10.44
CA ALA A 179 -11.96 -33.26 -10.57
C ALA A 179 -12.20 -32.25 -9.42
N GLY A 180 -12.42 -30.98 -9.78
CA GLY A 180 -12.58 -29.85 -8.87
C GLY A 180 -11.45 -28.83 -8.95
N ASP A 181 -10.30 -29.18 -9.56
CA ASP A 181 -9.17 -28.27 -9.70
C ASP A 181 -9.41 -27.22 -10.79
N ILE A 182 -8.82 -26.04 -10.60
CA ILE A 182 -8.96 -24.92 -11.53
C ILE A 182 -7.59 -24.31 -11.82
N PHE A 183 -7.22 -24.30 -13.10
CA PHE A 183 -6.09 -23.53 -13.60
C PHE A 183 -6.61 -22.22 -14.23
N HIS A 184 -6.16 -21.09 -13.69
CA HIS A 184 -6.56 -19.75 -14.11
C HIS A 184 -5.49 -19.12 -15.01
N ILE A 185 -5.93 -18.44 -16.06
CA ILE A 185 -5.11 -17.68 -17.00
C ILE A 185 -5.63 -16.25 -16.98
N GLU A 186 -4.83 -15.35 -16.43
CA GLU A 186 -5.17 -13.93 -16.30
C GLU A 186 -4.45 -13.11 -17.37
N ILE A 187 -5.21 -12.30 -18.11
CA ILE A 187 -4.67 -11.42 -19.14
C ILE A 187 -4.78 -9.98 -18.65
N ASP A 188 -3.67 -9.26 -18.63
CA ASP A 188 -3.66 -7.84 -18.35
C ASP A 188 -4.49 -7.12 -19.42
N ARG A 189 -5.40 -6.27 -18.96
CA ARG A 189 -6.35 -5.54 -19.81
C ARG A 189 -6.15 -4.04 -19.60
N PRO A 190 -5.94 -3.26 -20.67
CA PRO A 190 -6.00 -1.82 -20.57
C PRO A 190 -7.42 -1.39 -20.18
N PHE A 191 -7.51 -0.22 -19.56
CA PHE A 191 -8.79 0.38 -19.21
C PHE A 191 -9.68 0.53 -20.44
N SER A 192 -10.91 0.04 -20.31
CA SER A 192 -11.95 0.27 -21.31
C SER A 192 -12.63 1.62 -21.06
N MET A 193 -13.17 2.23 -22.12
CA MET A 193 -14.06 3.40 -22.04
C MET A 193 -15.35 3.11 -21.24
N THR A 194 -15.63 1.85 -20.93
CA THR A 194 -16.75 1.42 -20.08
C THR A 194 -16.39 1.34 -18.61
N ASP A 195 -15.12 1.44 -18.24
CA ASP A 195 -14.68 1.27 -16.86
C ASP A 195 -14.97 2.52 -16.05
N VAL A 196 -15.69 2.36 -14.93
CA VAL A 196 -16.10 3.46 -14.06
C VAL A 196 -15.59 3.22 -12.65
N TYR A 197 -14.64 4.03 -12.22
CA TYR A 197 -14.13 4.06 -10.86
C TYR A 197 -14.79 5.19 -10.07
N SER A 198 -15.17 4.90 -8.82
CA SER A 198 -15.74 5.90 -7.92
C SER A 198 -15.01 5.89 -6.58
N PHE A 199 -14.70 7.09 -6.10
CA PHE A 199 -13.99 7.30 -4.84
C PHE A 199 -14.87 8.13 -3.91
N THR A 200 -14.93 7.75 -2.64
CA THR A 200 -15.60 8.55 -1.61
C THR A 200 -14.59 8.92 -0.54
N THR A 201 -14.45 10.22 -0.29
CA THR A 201 -13.61 10.74 0.79
C THR A 201 -14.46 11.01 2.02
N THR A 202 -13.84 10.92 3.18
CA THR A 202 -14.41 11.45 4.42
C THR A 202 -13.56 12.64 4.84
N ALA A 203 -14.19 13.77 5.11
CA ALA A 203 -13.49 14.94 5.62
C ALA A 203 -12.80 14.60 6.96
N SER A 204 -11.65 15.22 7.20
CA SER A 204 -11.01 15.17 8.53
C SER A 204 -12.00 15.64 9.59
N ARG A 205 -12.10 14.90 10.69
CA ARG A 205 -12.93 15.26 11.85
C ARG A 205 -12.09 15.17 13.11
N ILE A 206 -12.35 16.08 14.04
CA ILE A 206 -11.81 15.98 15.39
C ILE A 206 -12.60 14.91 16.12
N ASP A 207 -11.92 13.85 16.54
CA ASP A 207 -12.45 12.91 17.51
C ASP A 207 -12.37 13.55 18.90
N VAL A 208 -13.54 13.91 19.45
CA VAL A 208 -13.63 14.64 20.73
C VAL A 208 -13.08 13.81 21.89
N ASP A 209 -13.27 12.48 21.89
CA ASP A 209 -12.80 11.62 22.97
C ASP A 209 -11.27 11.50 22.95
N SER A 210 -10.69 11.31 21.76
CA SER A 210 -9.23 11.33 21.59
C SER A 210 -8.64 12.70 21.95
N ALA A 211 -9.24 13.79 21.46
CA ALA A 211 -8.77 15.14 21.76
C ALA A 211 -8.81 15.45 23.26
N LYS A 212 -9.86 14.99 23.96
CA LYS A 212 -9.96 15.14 25.42
C LYS A 212 -8.90 14.34 26.17
N ALA A 213 -8.56 13.14 25.70
CA ALA A 213 -7.45 12.36 26.27
C ALA A 213 -6.11 13.07 26.09
N GLN A 214 -5.89 13.70 24.93
CA GLN A 214 -4.68 14.42 24.58
C GLN A 214 -4.46 15.71 25.39
N LEU A 215 -5.52 16.32 25.94
CA LEU A 215 -5.38 17.48 26.85
C LEU A 215 -4.45 17.18 28.04
N ASN A 216 -4.38 15.93 28.50
CA ASN A 216 -3.48 15.54 29.60
C ASN A 216 -1.99 15.65 29.25
N SER A 217 -1.65 15.71 27.95
CA SER A 217 -0.29 15.86 27.47
C SER A 217 0.17 17.31 27.40
N ILE A 218 -0.71 18.29 27.68
CA ILE A 218 -0.34 19.70 27.72
C ILE A 218 0.70 19.93 28.82
N ALA A 219 1.81 20.55 28.44
CA ALA A 219 2.93 20.80 29.33
C ALA A 219 3.55 22.18 29.10
N VAL A 220 4.31 22.65 30.08
CA VAL A 220 5.09 23.89 30.01
C VAL A 220 6.56 23.54 29.94
N VAL A 221 7.29 24.13 28.99
CA VAL A 221 8.71 23.87 28.77
C VAL A 221 9.51 25.18 28.66
N PRO A 222 10.64 25.33 29.37
CA PRO A 222 11.12 24.44 30.43
C PRO A 222 10.28 24.57 31.70
N ASN A 223 10.21 23.49 32.47
CA ASN A 223 9.65 23.49 33.81
C ASN A 223 10.55 22.65 34.74
N PRO A 224 11.25 23.27 35.72
CA PRO A 224 11.23 24.70 36.06
C PRO A 224 11.94 25.58 35.01
N TYR A 225 11.47 26.82 34.89
CA TYR A 225 12.22 27.88 34.20
C TYR A 225 13.24 28.48 35.16
N ILE A 226 14.52 28.37 34.84
CA ILE A 226 15.63 28.86 35.66
C ILE A 226 16.20 30.12 35.00
N VAL A 227 16.10 31.24 35.71
CA VAL A 227 16.74 32.51 35.34
C VAL A 227 18.19 32.46 35.82
N ALA A 228 19.15 32.64 34.90
CA ALA A 228 20.51 32.97 35.28
C ALA A 228 20.54 34.38 35.86
N ALA A 229 21.43 34.61 36.84
CA ALA A 229 21.34 35.68 37.83
C ALA A 229 20.88 37.06 37.30
N SER A 230 20.07 37.77 38.09
CA SER A 230 19.47 39.07 37.74
C SER A 230 20.46 40.20 37.40
N TRP A 231 21.76 40.01 37.67
CA TRP A 231 22.84 40.96 37.39
C TRP A 231 23.62 40.67 36.09
N GLU A 232 23.31 39.59 35.38
CA GLU A 232 23.93 39.29 34.09
C GLU A 232 23.47 40.28 32.99
N PRO A 233 24.37 40.70 32.09
CA PRO A 233 24.01 41.59 30.99
C PRO A 233 22.87 41.02 30.12
N ARG A 234 21.94 41.89 29.70
CA ARG A 234 20.90 41.53 28.72
C ARG A 234 21.58 41.05 27.43
N HIS A 235 21.49 39.75 27.17
CA HIS A 235 22.12 39.12 26.02
C HIS A 235 21.51 39.59 24.69
N GLN A 236 22.37 39.89 23.70
CA GLN A 236 22.00 40.08 22.28
C GLN A 236 22.51 38.93 21.36
N TYR A 237 22.81 37.77 21.98
CA TYR A 237 23.33 36.49 21.44
C TYR A 237 24.75 36.48 20.82
N GLN A 238 25.60 35.57 21.35
CA GLN A 238 26.37 34.58 20.54
C GLN A 238 26.69 33.28 21.34
N SER A 239 26.07 33.08 22.51
CA SER A 239 25.98 31.83 23.30
C SER A 239 24.94 32.03 24.43
N GLY A 240 24.09 31.03 24.74
CA GLY A 240 22.97 31.10 25.72
C GLY A 240 21.60 30.56 25.22
N ARG A 241 20.65 30.28 26.13
CA ARG A 241 19.37 29.54 25.92
C ARG A 241 18.23 30.31 25.21
N GLY A 242 18.55 31.21 24.26
CA GLY A 242 17.51 31.96 23.54
C GLY A 242 16.79 33.04 24.38
N PRO A 243 15.65 33.58 23.92
CA PRO A 243 14.94 34.66 24.60
C PRO A 243 14.30 34.18 25.90
N ARG A 244 14.03 35.09 26.85
CA ARG A 244 13.32 34.79 28.10
C ARG A 244 11.86 34.43 27.79
N LYS A 245 11.60 33.14 27.62
CA LYS A 245 10.26 32.59 27.37
C LYS A 245 10.10 31.20 27.95
N ILE A 246 8.84 30.82 28.15
CA ILE A 246 8.38 29.44 28.28
C ILE A 246 7.42 29.14 27.15
N ASP A 247 7.33 27.88 26.77
CA ASP A 247 6.42 27.40 25.73
C ASP A 247 5.39 26.46 26.37
N PHE A 248 4.11 26.70 26.08
CA PHE A 248 3.03 25.76 26.32
C PHE A 248 2.95 24.84 25.10
N ILE A 249 3.09 23.53 25.29
CA ILE A 249 3.14 22.55 24.20
C ILE A 249 1.96 21.58 24.26
N ASN A 250 1.71 20.89 23.14
CA ASN A 250 0.59 19.97 22.93
C ASN A 250 -0.79 20.64 23.10
N LEU A 251 -0.88 21.92 22.72
CA LEU A 251 -2.12 22.67 22.77
C LEU A 251 -3.06 22.27 21.62
N PRO A 252 -4.39 22.26 21.84
CA PRO A 252 -5.37 22.21 20.76
C PRO A 252 -5.29 23.45 19.87
N ASN A 253 -5.72 23.33 18.61
CA ASN A 253 -5.70 24.41 17.61
C ASN A 253 -6.32 25.72 18.10
N GLU A 254 -7.40 25.63 18.91
CA GLU A 254 -8.05 26.79 19.53
C GLU A 254 -8.20 26.57 21.05
N CYS A 255 -7.55 27.42 21.84
CA CYS A 255 -7.71 27.41 23.30
C CYS A 255 -7.33 28.75 23.96
N THR A 256 -7.77 28.91 25.21
CA THR A 256 -7.40 30.05 26.07
C THR A 256 -6.56 29.57 27.24
N ILE A 257 -5.37 30.14 27.42
CA ILE A 257 -4.44 29.84 28.50
C ILE A 257 -4.52 30.97 29.53
N LYS A 258 -4.94 30.66 30.75
CA LYS A 258 -4.97 31.59 31.88
C LYS A 258 -3.90 31.21 32.89
N ILE A 259 -3.08 32.18 33.30
CA ILE A 259 -1.96 31.95 34.20
C ILE A 259 -2.23 32.63 35.54
N PHE A 260 -2.06 31.90 36.63
CA PHE A 260 -2.38 32.34 37.99
C PHE A 260 -1.22 32.15 38.96
N THR A 261 -1.20 32.98 40.01
CA THR A 261 -0.41 32.68 41.21
C THR A 261 -1.05 31.53 42.01
N LEU A 262 -0.31 30.92 42.94
CA LEU A 262 -0.86 29.93 43.87
C LEU A 262 -2.04 30.45 44.70
N SER A 263 -2.14 31.77 44.92
CA SER A 263 -3.26 32.41 45.61
C SER A 263 -4.47 32.65 44.70
N GLY A 264 -4.42 32.26 43.43
CA GLY A 264 -5.51 32.42 42.46
C GLY A 264 -5.57 33.79 41.76
N TYR A 265 -4.54 34.63 41.88
CA TYR A 265 -4.50 35.92 41.19
C TYR A 265 -4.16 35.72 39.71
N LEU A 266 -4.99 36.25 38.80
CA LEU A 266 -4.77 36.18 37.35
C LEU A 266 -3.61 37.10 36.94
N ILE A 267 -2.57 36.52 36.36
CA ILE A 267 -1.38 37.23 35.89
C ILE A 267 -1.59 37.71 34.45
N THR A 268 -2.06 36.80 33.59
CA THR A 268 -2.29 37.08 32.18
C THR A 268 -3.20 36.02 31.56
N THR A 269 -3.71 36.32 30.36
CA THR A 269 -4.50 35.43 29.52
C THR A 269 -3.93 35.48 28.11
N ILE A 270 -3.72 34.30 27.52
CA ILE A 270 -3.17 34.12 26.17
C ILE A 270 -4.21 33.37 25.36
N THR A 271 -4.53 33.89 24.17
CA THR A 271 -5.43 33.23 23.23
C THR A 271 -4.58 32.55 22.17
N HIS A 272 -4.75 31.24 22.02
CA HIS A 272 -4.10 30.43 21.00
C HIS A 272 -5.15 30.04 19.95
N ASN A 273 -4.91 30.44 18.71
CA ASN A 273 -5.76 30.11 17.56
C ASN A 273 -4.84 29.98 16.34
N ASP A 274 -4.40 28.75 16.04
CA ASP A 274 -3.53 28.46 14.91
C ASP A 274 -4.23 27.52 13.91
N ILE A 275 -4.25 27.93 12.65
CA ILE A 275 -4.88 27.22 11.53
C ILE A 275 -4.02 26.03 11.10
N TYR A 276 -2.72 26.05 11.39
CA TYR A 276 -1.75 25.03 10.96
C TYR A 276 -1.50 23.94 12.01
N GLU A 277 -2.33 23.84 13.04
CA GLU A 277 -2.21 22.84 14.10
C GLU A 277 -0.89 22.92 14.90
N ASN A 278 -0.30 24.12 14.98
CA ASN A 278 0.88 24.32 15.81
C ASN A 278 0.47 24.29 17.28
N GLY A 279 0.55 23.13 17.93
CA GLY A 279 0.24 22.97 19.34
C GLY A 279 1.25 23.61 20.31
N THR A 280 1.85 24.75 19.96
CA THR A 280 2.84 25.46 20.79
C THR A 280 2.55 26.96 20.88
N GLU A 281 2.52 27.50 22.10
CA GLU A 281 2.35 28.93 22.36
C GLU A 281 3.44 29.46 23.29
N SER A 282 4.14 30.53 22.88
CA SER A 282 5.26 31.11 23.63
C SER A 282 4.80 32.25 24.54
N TRP A 283 5.22 32.24 25.81
CA TRP A 283 5.01 33.33 26.76
C TRP A 283 6.31 33.90 27.31
N ASN A 284 6.41 35.23 27.29
CA ASN A 284 7.58 36.02 27.70
C ASN A 284 7.72 36.25 29.22
N LEU A 285 6.88 35.59 30.05
CA LEU A 285 6.88 35.72 31.51
C LEU A 285 6.53 37.13 32.03
N LEU A 286 5.78 37.91 31.25
CA LEU A 286 5.27 39.22 31.67
C LEU A 286 3.79 39.13 32.07
N SER A 287 3.43 39.87 33.12
CA SER A 287 2.02 40.08 33.49
C SER A 287 1.29 40.92 32.45
N ARG A 288 -0.04 41.02 32.58
CA ARG A 288 -0.87 41.91 31.74
C ARG A 288 -0.40 43.37 31.73
N ASP A 289 0.21 43.83 32.81
CA ASP A 289 0.74 45.19 32.94
C ASP A 289 2.20 45.31 32.46
N ASN A 290 2.68 44.29 31.72
CA ASN A 290 4.03 44.20 31.16
C ASN A 290 5.14 44.20 32.22
N LEU A 291 4.84 43.70 33.42
CA LEU A 291 5.79 43.57 34.53
C LEU A 291 6.33 42.14 34.64
N ASP A 292 7.58 42.03 35.05
CA ASP A 292 8.21 40.75 35.33
C ASP A 292 7.52 40.00 36.47
N ILE A 293 7.12 38.75 36.24
CA ILE A 293 6.61 37.90 37.30
C ILE A 293 7.71 37.55 38.32
N ALA A 294 7.33 37.31 39.58
CA ALA A 294 8.25 36.90 40.64
C ALA A 294 8.74 35.45 40.46
N TYR A 295 9.76 35.04 41.22
CA TYR A 295 10.05 33.61 41.36
C TYR A 295 8.92 32.95 42.16
N GLY A 296 8.65 31.68 41.88
CA GLY A 296 7.58 30.94 42.55
C GLY A 296 6.93 29.87 41.67
N VAL A 297 5.93 29.21 42.23
CA VAL A 297 5.09 28.26 41.50
C VAL A 297 3.85 28.98 41.01
N TYR A 298 3.46 28.68 39.78
CA TYR A 298 2.31 29.23 39.10
C TYR A 298 1.41 28.10 38.63
N LEU A 299 0.12 28.40 38.53
CA LEU A 299 -0.89 27.51 37.96
C LEU A 299 -1.26 28.03 36.58
N TYR A 300 -1.58 27.11 35.67
CA TYR A 300 -2.19 27.46 34.40
C TYR A 300 -3.45 26.64 34.19
N HIS A 301 -4.42 27.25 33.52
CA HIS A 301 -5.68 26.65 33.09
C HIS A 301 -5.79 26.85 31.59
N VAL A 302 -5.97 25.75 30.86
CA VAL A 302 -6.25 25.74 29.43
C VAL A 302 -7.71 25.38 29.24
N ASP A 303 -8.43 26.23 28.53
CA ASP A 303 -9.82 26.05 28.15
C ASP A 303 -9.91 25.89 26.63
N ALA A 304 -10.28 24.70 26.17
CA ALA A 304 -10.40 24.34 24.76
C ALA A 304 -11.90 24.15 24.42
N PRO A 305 -12.53 25.11 23.73
CA PRO A 305 -13.95 25.08 23.43
C PRO A 305 -14.39 23.78 22.74
N GLY A 306 -15.38 23.09 23.32
CA GLY A 306 -15.94 21.85 22.76
C GLY A 306 -15.12 20.57 23.01
N ILE A 307 -13.89 20.68 23.55
CA ILE A 307 -13.02 19.53 23.86
C ILE A 307 -12.95 19.31 25.38
N GLY A 308 -12.66 20.38 26.14
CA GLY A 308 -12.57 20.32 27.60
C GLY A 308 -11.55 21.31 28.18
N GLU A 309 -11.21 21.07 29.45
CA GLU A 309 -10.30 21.93 30.20
C GLU A 309 -9.13 21.11 30.77
N HIS A 310 -7.97 21.75 30.89
CA HIS A 310 -6.78 21.18 31.53
C HIS A 310 -6.19 22.17 32.53
N THR A 311 -5.60 21.64 33.60
CA THR A 311 -4.86 22.46 34.57
C THR A 311 -3.49 21.87 34.84
N GLY A 312 -2.51 22.74 35.05
CA GLY A 312 -1.19 22.31 35.44
C GLY A 312 -0.45 23.38 36.23
N LYS A 313 0.81 23.10 36.54
CA LYS A 313 1.68 23.98 37.30
C LYS A 313 3.06 24.07 36.68
N PHE A 314 3.70 25.21 36.83
CA PHE A 314 5.11 25.39 36.49
C PHE A 314 5.82 26.23 37.54
N ALA A 315 7.13 26.08 37.64
CA ALA A 315 7.95 26.83 38.58
C ALA A 315 8.92 27.76 37.84
N VAL A 316 9.10 28.95 38.41
CA VAL A 316 10.10 29.93 38.00
C VAL A 316 11.08 30.11 39.13
N ILE A 317 12.35 29.86 38.86
CA ILE A 317 13.47 30.00 39.80
C ILE A 317 14.33 31.16 39.31
N LYS A 318 14.67 32.09 40.21
CA LYS A 318 15.56 33.24 39.95
C LYS A 318 16.74 33.22 40.90
#